data_AF-A0A3B9LQJ0-F1
#
_entry.id   AF-A0A3B9LQJ0-F1
#
_cell.length_a   1.000
_cell.length_b   1.000
_cell.length_c   1.000
_cell.angle_alpha   90.00
_cell.angle_beta   90.00
_cell.angle_gamma   90.00
#
_symmetry.space_group_name_H-M   'P 1'
#
loop_
_entity.id
_entity.type
_entity.pdbx_description
1 polymer ?
#
loop_
_entity_poly.entity_id
_entity_poly.type
_entity_poly.pdbx_seq_one_letter_code
_entity_poly.pdbx_strand_id
1 'polypeptide(L)' 'MAFSFDNLPLEITCPKCGKQIKKTVRWFKADGRKCPFCDLSFETTGFRRGMDDATKRTNEMLLNLQKSLGSLKIKINL' A
#
# COMPACT_ATOMS: atom_id res chain seq x y z
N MET A 1 7.59 13.15 -6.80
CA MET A 1 7.17 11.77 -7.08
C MET A 1 6.66 11.18 -5.78
N ALA A 2 5.37 10.86 -5.69
CA ALA A 2 4.78 10.28 -4.48
C ALA A 2 4.93 8.75 -4.52
N PHE A 3 5.38 8.16 -3.42
CA PHE A 3 5.43 6.72 -3.25
C PHE A 3 4.01 6.16 -3.05
N SER A 4 3.72 4.98 -3.62
CA SER A 4 2.46 4.26 -3.43
C SER A 4 2.69 2.76 -3.43
N PHE A 5 1.99 2.06 -2.52
CA PHE A 5 1.99 0.59 -2.46
C PHE A 5 1.04 -0.06 -3.48
N ASP A 6 0.26 0.71 -4.24
CA ASP A 6 -0.86 0.21 -5.06
C ASP A 6 -0.49 -0.90 -6.05
N ASN A 7 0.73 -0.88 -6.58
CA ASN A 7 1.23 -1.88 -7.55
C ASN A 7 1.95 -3.06 -6.91
N LEU A 8 2.11 -3.09 -5.58
CA LEU A 8 2.74 -4.20 -4.88
C LEU A 8 1.88 -5.46 -5.01
N PRO A 9 2.43 -6.60 -5.47
CA PRO A 9 1.69 -7.85 -5.49
C PRO A 9 1.46 -8.36 -4.06
N LEU A 10 0.26 -8.87 -3.82
CA LEU A 10 -0.15 -9.52 -2.60
C LEU A 10 -0.77 -10.87 -2.93
N GLU A 11 -0.48 -11.84 -2.07
CA GLU A 11 -1.04 -13.18 -2.13
C GLU A 11 -1.79 -13.44 -0.84
N ILE A 12 -3.09 -13.74 -0.96
CA ILE A 12 -3.94 -14.11 0.17
C ILE A 12 -4.62 -15.44 -0.12
N THR A 13 -4.88 -16.22 0.92
CA THR A 13 -5.70 -17.43 0.82
C THR A 13 -7.14 -17.08 1.16
N CYS A 14 -8.09 -17.44 0.28
CA CYS A 14 -9.51 -17.24 0.58
C CYS A 14 -9.91 -18.12 1.79
N PRO A 15 -10.49 -17.54 2.86
CA PRO A 15 -10.85 -18.30 4.05
C PRO A 15 -12.01 -19.27 3.82
N LYS A 16 -12.84 -19.07 2.77
CA LYS A 16 -13.98 -19.93 2.45
C LYS A 16 -13.61 -21.13 1.58
N CYS A 17 -12.85 -20.92 0.50
CA CYS A 17 -12.56 -21.98 -0.47
C CYS A 17 -11.11 -22.46 -0.50
N GLY A 18 -10.22 -21.86 0.30
CA GLY A 18 -8.80 -22.24 0.38
C GLY A 18 -7.98 -21.92 -0.86
N LYS A 19 -8.57 -21.32 -1.91
CA LYS A 19 -7.84 -20.92 -3.13
C LYS A 19 -6.98 -19.69 -2.85
N GLN A 20 -5.78 -19.70 -3.41
CA GLN A 20 -4.88 -18.55 -3.38
C GLN A 20 -5.33 -17.48 -4.38
N ILE A 21 -5.28 -16.22 -3.95
CA ILE A 21 -5.63 -15.04 -4.72
C ILE A 21 -4.41 -14.15 -4.78
N LYS A 22 -3.83 -14.04 -5.98
CA LYS A 22 -2.67 -13.19 -6.25
C LYS A 22 -3.09 -11.96 -7.05
N LYS A 23 -3.12 -10.80 -6.39
CA LYS A 23 -3.56 -9.51 -6.96
C LYS A 23 -2.74 -8.36 -6.34
N THR A 24 -2.87 -7.16 -6.87
CA THR A 24 -2.15 -6.00 -6.32
C THR A 24 -2.86 -5.42 -5.08
N VAL A 25 -2.15 -4.66 -4.25
CA VAL A 25 -2.74 -3.86 -3.16
C VAL A 25 -3.93 -3.04 -3.65
N ARG A 26 -3.81 -2.38 -4.82
CA ARG A 26 -4.89 -1.60 -5.43
C ARG A 26 -6.15 -2.43 -5.65
N TRP A 27 -6.00 -3.68 -6.07
CA TRP A 27 -7.14 -4.57 -6.27
C TRP A 27 -7.87 -4.80 -4.96
N PHE A 28 -7.14 -5.10 -3.87
CA PHE A 28 -7.70 -5.34 -2.54
C PHE A 28 -8.25 -4.08 -1.86
N LYS A 29 -7.71 -2.90 -2.15
CA LYS A 29 -8.23 -1.61 -1.63
C LYS A 29 -9.60 -1.23 -2.21
N ALA A 30 -9.94 -1.73 -3.38
CA ALA A 30 -11.22 -1.38 -4.02
C ALA A 30 -12.39 -2.02 -3.25
N ASP A 31 -13.50 -1.30 -3.18
CA ASP A 31 -14.72 -1.77 -2.52
C ASP A 31 -15.38 -2.91 -3.31
N GLY A 32 -16.13 -3.76 -2.61
CA GLY A 32 -16.95 -4.80 -3.23
C GLY A 32 -16.17 -5.94 -3.89
N ARG A 33 -14.90 -6.12 -3.54
CA ARG A 33 -14.10 -7.21 -4.08
C ARG A 33 -14.54 -8.55 -3.51
N LYS A 34 -14.69 -9.51 -4.43
CA LYS A 34 -15.08 -10.88 -4.12
C LYS A 34 -13.97 -11.84 -4.47
N CYS A 35 -13.96 -12.98 -3.78
CA CYS A 35 -13.13 -14.11 -4.18
C CYS A 35 -13.51 -14.54 -5.60
N PRO A 36 -12.57 -14.58 -6.55
CA PRO A 36 -12.85 -14.92 -7.95
C PRO A 36 -13.24 -16.39 -8.16
N PHE A 37 -13.21 -17.22 -7.11
CA PHE A 37 -13.48 -18.66 -7.17
C PHE A 37 -14.77 -19.08 -6.47
N CYS A 38 -15.23 -18.34 -5.46
CA CYS A 38 -16.38 -18.74 -4.63
C CYS A 38 -17.29 -17.57 -4.24
N ASP A 39 -17.06 -16.40 -4.85
CA ASP A 39 -17.81 -15.16 -4.70
C ASP A 39 -17.96 -14.65 -3.26
N LEU A 40 -17.12 -15.12 -2.34
CA LEU A 40 -17.04 -14.56 -0.98
C LEU A 40 -16.68 -13.07 -1.07
N SER A 41 -17.55 -12.20 -0.57
CA SER A 41 -17.24 -10.77 -0.39
C SER A 41 -16.17 -10.58 0.68
N PHE A 42 -15.13 -9.81 0.36
CA PHE A 42 -14.12 -9.41 1.32
C PHE A 42 -14.50 -8.07 1.95
N GLU A 43 -14.45 -7.99 3.28
CA GLU A 43 -14.47 -6.72 3.98
C GLU A 43 -13.05 -6.13 4.00
N THR A 44 -12.79 -5.16 3.12
CA THR A 44 -11.44 -4.60 2.94
C THR A 44 -11.28 -3.19 3.52
N THR A 45 -12.28 -2.67 4.25
CA THR A 45 -12.27 -1.30 4.79
C THR A 45 -11.08 -1.04 5.72
N GLY A 46 -10.82 -1.96 6.66
CA GLY A 46 -9.68 -1.85 7.58
C GLY A 46 -8.34 -1.96 6.85
N PHE A 47 -8.23 -2.90 5.91
CA PHE A 47 -7.05 -3.05 5.06
C PHE A 47 -6.77 -1.79 4.24
N ARG A 48 -7.79 -1.21 3.60
CA ARG A 48 -7.68 0.04 2.82
C ARG A 48 -7.13 1.16 3.69
N ARG A 49 -7.76 1.41 4.85
CA ARG A 49 -7.31 2.47 5.79
C ARG A 49 -5.86 2.27 6.21
N GLY A 50 -5.48 1.05 6.59
CA GLY A 50 -4.10 0.74 6.98
C GLY A 50 -3.09 0.99 5.86
N MET A 51 -3.40 0.62 4.62
CA MET A 51 -2.52 0.87 3.47
C MET A 51 -2.43 2.35 3.10
N ASP A 52 -3.52 3.10 3.24
CA ASP A 52 -3.53 4.54 3.00
C ASP A 52 -2.69 5.28 4.06
N ASP A 53 -2.83 4.90 5.34
CA ASP A 53 -2.03 5.45 6.43
C ASP A 53 -0.54 5.12 6.27
N ALA A 54 -0.20 3.88 5.88
CA ALA A 54 1.17 3.49 5.60
C ALA A 54 1.75 4.31 4.44
N THR A 55 1.01 4.46 3.35
CA THR A 55 1.41 5.29 2.19
C THR A 55 1.68 6.72 2.61
N LYS A 56 0.80 7.31 3.43
CA LYS A 56 0.95 8.67 3.95
C LYS A 56 2.23 8.82 4.77
N ARG A 57 2.44 7.95 5.77
CA ARG A 57 3.62 7.99 6.65
C ARG A 57 4.93 7.82 5.88
N THR A 58 4.96 6.93 4.89
CA THR A 58 6.14 6.76 4.02
C THR A 58 6.42 8.03 3.22
N ASN A 59 5.40 8.66 2.64
CA ASN A 59 5.59 9.91 1.91
C ASN A 59 6.07 11.05 2.81
N GLU A 60 5.52 11.19 4.02
CA GLU A 60 5.98 12.17 5.02
C GLU A 60 7.46 11.94 5.39
N MET A 61 7.85 10.68 5.62
CA MET A 61 9.23 10.32 5.90
C MET A 61 10.16 10.64 4.73
N LEU A 62 9.77 10.31 3.49
CA LEU A 62 10.55 10.62 2.29
C LEU A 62 10.73 12.14 2.11
N LEU A 63 9.70 12.93 2.36
CA LEU A 63 9.79 14.40 2.32
C LEU A 63 10.75 14.93 3.38
N ASN A 64 10.69 14.41 4.60
CA ASN A 64 11.60 14.80 5.67
C ASN A 64 13.05 14.43 5.36
N LEU A 65 13.28 13.25 4.79
CA LEU A 65 14.61 12.82 4.34
C LEU A 65 15.16 13.73 3.24
N GLN A 66 14.33 14.07 2.23
CA GLN A 66 14.72 14.99 1.16
C GLN A 66 15.11 16.39 1.70
N LYS A 67 14.34 16.93 2.66
CA LYS A 67 14.65 18.22 3.31
C LYS A 67 15.97 18.17 4.08
N SER A 68 16.20 17.11 4.84
CA SER A 68 17.43 16.92 5.62
C SER A 68 18.66 16.82 4.71
N LEU A 69 18.58 16.04 3.62
CA LEU A 69 19.67 15.92 2.65
C LEU A 69 19.93 17.24 1.88
N GLY A 70 18.88 17.99 1.53
CA GLY A 70 19.01 19.33 0.95
C GLY A 70 19.72 20.31 1.88
N SER A 71 19.37 20.28 3.17
CA SER A 71 20.02 21.10 4.21
C SER A 71 21.50 20.75 4.39
N LEU A 72 21.88 19.47 4.25
CA LEU A 72 23.28 19.03 4.31
C LEU A 72 24.08 19.47 3.08
N LYS A 73 23.52 19.39 1.86
CA LYS A 73 24.19 19.92 0.67
C LYS A 73 24.52 21.40 0.79
N ILE A 74 23.61 22.21 1.35
CA ILE A 74 23.85 23.64 1.59
C ILE A 74 24.95 23.85 2.64
N LYS A 75 25.02 22.99 3.67
CA LYS A 75 26.06 23.05 4.71
C LYS A 75 27.44 22.56 4.27
N ILE A 76 27.53 21.71 3.24
CA ILE A 76 28.80 21.15 2.72
C ILE A 76 29.38 21.99 1.57
N ASN A 77 28.60 22.91 0.98
CA ASN A 77 29.16 23.98 0.16
C ASN A 77 29.86 25.02 1.07
N LEU A 78 31.05 24.66 1.53
CA LEU A 78 32.08 25.51 2.12
C LEU A 78 33.32 25.45 1.22
#